data_AF-A0A1X6ZYE5-F1
#
_entry.id   AF-A0A1X6ZYE5-F1
#
_cell.length_a   1.000
_cell.length_b   1.000
_cell.length_c   1.000
_cell.angle_alpha   90.00
_cell.angle_beta   90.00
_cell.angle_gamma   90.00
#
_symmetry.space_group_name_H-M   'P 1'
#
loop_
_entity.id
_entity.type
_entity.pdbx_description
1 polymer ?
#
loop_
_entity_poly.entity_id
_entity_poly.type
_entity_poly.pdbx_seq_one_letter_code
_entity_poly.pdbx_strand_id
1 'polypeptide(L)' 'MRDAAERLEASFLAEMLKSAGFGEQENSFSGSAGEDQFASFHREALALQMVRNGGIGLAEVFYQSLMEKTNDA' A
#
# COMPACT_ATOMS: atom_id res chain seq x y z
N MET A 1 -15.45 -2.64 8.88
CA MET A 1 -15.38 -2.41 7.42
C MET A 1 -14.42 -1.27 7.06
N ARG A 2 -14.46 -0.12 7.75
CA ARG A 2 -13.51 0.98 7.54
C ARG A 2 -12.04 0.55 7.64
N ASP A 3 -11.66 -0.16 8.71
CA ASP A 3 -10.31 -0.70 8.86
C ASP A 3 -9.86 -1.62 7.72
N ALA A 4 -10.78 -2.39 7.13
CA ALA A 4 -10.46 -3.27 6.01
C ALA A 4 -10.20 -2.47 4.73
N ALA A 5 -10.99 -1.42 4.50
CA ALA A 5 -10.80 -0.50 3.38
C ALA A 5 -9.51 0.32 3.52
N GLU A 6 -9.19 0.81 4.73
CA GLU A 6 -7.94 1.49 5.03
C GLU A 6 -6.72 0.59 4.81
N ARG A 7 -6.80 -0.69 5.23
CA ARG A 7 -5.74 -1.68 4.96
C ARG A 7 -5.56 -1.92 3.47
N LEU A 8 -6.65 -1.97 2.70
CA LEU A 8 -6.58 -2.16 1.25
C LEU A 8 -5.95 -0.94 0.56
N GLU A 9 -6.28 0.28 0.98
CA GLU A 9 -5.64 1.50 0.50
C GLU A 9 -4.15 1.53 0.86
N ALA A 10 -3.77 1.09 2.07
CA ALA A 10 -2.36 0.99 2.46
C ALA A 10 -1.61 -0.03 1.59
N SER A 11 -2.17 -1.20 1.31
CA SER A 11 -1.57 -2.19 0.41
C SER A 11 -1.43 -1.65 -1.02
N PHE A 12 -2.44 -0.92 -1.51
CA PHE A 12 -2.36 -0.26 -2.81
C PHE A 12 -1.24 0.78 -2.86
N LEU A 13 -1.17 1.66 -1.86
CA LEU A 13 -0.12 2.69 -1.76
C LEU A 13 1.29 2.08 -1.67
N ALA A 14 1.47 0.97 -0.96
CA ALA A 14 2.75 0.26 -0.90
C ALA A 14 3.22 -0.22 -2.28
N GLU A 15 2.30 -0.74 -3.12
CA GLU A 15 2.63 -1.15 -4.48
C GLU A 15 2.89 0.05 -5.41
N MET A 16 2.19 1.17 -5.19
CA MET A 16 2.47 2.42 -5.92
C MET A 16 3.84 2.99 -5.57
N LEU A 17 4.23 2.96 -4.29
CA LEU A 17 5.58 3.35 -3.85
C LEU A 17 6.65 2.48 -4.52
N LYS A 18 6.42 1.16 -4.56
CA LYS A 18 7.32 0.23 -5.24
C LYS A 18 7.42 0.55 -6.73
N SER A 19 6.29 0.74 -7.40
CA SER A 19 6.24 1.08 -8.84
C SER A 19 6.89 2.42 -9.15
N ALA A 20 6.94 3.34 -8.19
CA ALA A 20 7.65 4.62 -8.31
C ALA A 20 9.16 4.51 -8.04
N GLY A 21 9.69 3.30 -7.82
CA GLY A 21 11.11 3.06 -7.51
C GLY A 21 11.48 3.38 -6.05
N PHE A 22 10.50 3.59 -5.16
CA PHE A 22 10.79 3.92 -3.78
C PHE A 22 11.38 2.72 -3.03
N GLY A 23 12.59 2.91 -2.49
CA GLY A 23 13.34 1.86 -1.82
C GLY A 23 14.19 1.00 -2.77
N GLU A 24 14.25 1.34 -4.05
CA GLU A 24 15.26 0.79 -4.96
C GLU A 24 16.56 1.59 -4.79
N GLN A 25 17.68 0.91 -4.54
CA GLN A 25 19.01 1.52 -4.61
C GLN A 25 19.70 1.06 -5.90
N GLU A 26 20.21 2.01 -6.68
CA GLU A 26 21.10 1.72 -7.80
C GLU A 26 22.55 1.82 -7.32
N ASN A 27 23.11 0.74 -6.79
CA ASN A 27 24.52 0.64 -6.43
C ASN A 27 25.02 -0.79 -6.64
N SER A 28 26.33 -1.00 -6.80
CA SER A 28 26.91 -2.34 -7.06
C SER A 28 26.72 -3.37 -5.94
N PHE A 29 26.04 -2.98 -4.86
CA PHE A 29 25.64 -3.82 -3.72
C PHE A 29 24.12 -4.03 -3.62
N SER A 30 23.32 -3.46 -4.53
CA SER A 30 21.87 -3.62 -4.51
C SER A 30 21.43 -5.01 -4.95
N GLY A 31 20.36 -5.51 -4.34
CA GLY A 31 19.74 -6.79 -4.70
C GLY A 31 20.11 -7.97 -3.80
N SER A 32 20.67 -7.71 -2.61
CA SER A 32 20.67 -8.74 -1.57
C SER A 32 19.23 -8.99 -1.10
N ALA A 33 18.81 -10.25 -0.97
CA ALA A 33 17.43 -10.59 -0.58
C ALA A 33 17.00 -9.97 0.76
N GLY A 34 17.96 -9.60 1.63
CA GLY A 34 17.67 -8.85 2.86
C GLY A 34 17.25 -7.42 2.58
N GLU A 35 17.94 -6.73 1.67
CA GLU A 35 17.67 -5.33 1.32
C GLU A 35 16.28 -5.15 0.69
N ASP A 36 15.88 -6.04 -0.22
CA ASP A 36 14.53 -6.02 -0.83
C ASP A 36 13.41 -6.16 0.22
N GLN A 37 13.62 -6.98 1.25
CA GLN A 37 12.68 -7.16 2.35
C GLN A 37 12.62 -5.91 3.25
N PHE A 38 13.77 -5.28 3.53
CA PHE A 38 13.79 -3.99 4.23
C PHE A 38 13.05 -2.90 3.45
N ALA A 39 13.25 -2.84 2.14
CA ALA A 39 12.51 -1.91 1.27
C ALA A 39 11.01 -2.20 1.28
N SER A 40 10.59 -3.48 1.28
CA SER A 40 9.18 -3.87 1.42
C SER A 40 8.57 -3.37 2.73
N PHE A 41 9.20 -3.69 3.87
CA PHE A 41 8.71 -3.25 5.17
C PHE A 41 8.67 -1.72 5.30
N HIS A 42 9.64 -1.02 4.70
CA HIS A 42 9.65 0.43 4.70
C HIS A 42 8.48 1.02 3.92
N ARG A 43 8.20 0.49 2.72
CA ARG A 43 7.03 0.89 1.91
C ARG A 43 5.71 0.62 2.63
N GLU A 44 5.57 -0.55 3.23
CA GLU A 44 4.37 -0.91 4.00
C GLU A 44 4.15 0.03 5.19
N ALA A 45 5.20 0.30 5.96
CA ALA A 45 5.12 1.21 7.10
C ALA A 45 4.75 2.63 6.67
N LEU A 46 5.37 3.13 5.59
CA LEU A 46 5.08 4.46 5.06
C LEU A 46 3.64 4.55 4.54
N ALA A 47 3.20 3.57 3.75
CA ALA A 47 1.84 3.52 3.22
C ALA A 47 0.78 3.50 4.36
N LEU A 48 1.05 2.76 5.43
CA LEU A 48 0.17 2.75 6.61
C LEU A 48 0.09 4.12 7.28
N GLN A 49 1.22 4.84 7.40
CA GLN A 49 1.22 6.21 7.93
C GLN A 49 0.49 7.18 7.00
N MET A 50 0.62 7.04 5.68
CA MET A 50 -0.11 7.87 4.72
C MET A 50 -1.62 7.73 4.89
N VAL A 51 -2.13 6.50 4.99
CA VAL A 51 -3.57 6.25 5.24
C VAL A 51 -4.01 6.83 6.58
N ARG A 52 -3.22 6.63 7.66
CA ARG A 52 -3.53 7.20 8.98
C ARG A 52 -3.60 8.72 8.99
N ASN A 53 -2.83 9.39 8.14
CA ASN A 53 -2.80 10.85 8.00
C ASN A 53 -3.84 11.40 7.00
N GLY A 54 -4.77 10.57 6.53
CA GLY A 54 -5.86 10.99 5.65
C GLY A 54 -5.91 10.27 4.31
N GLY A 55 -4.88 9.49 3.96
CA GLY A 55 -4.82 8.72 2.72
C GLY A 55 -4.92 9.57 1.46
N ILE A 56 -5.33 8.93 0.37
CA ILE A 56 -5.64 9.56 -0.91
C ILE A 56 -7.13 9.44 -1.27
N GLY A 57 -7.93 8.85 -0.38
CA GLY A 57 -9.39 8.73 -0.51
C GLY A 57 -9.86 7.47 -1.23
N LEU A 58 -8.99 6.49 -1.46
CA LEU A 58 -9.37 5.25 -2.14
C LEU A 58 -10.10 4.27 -1.21
N ALA A 59 -9.91 4.34 0.10
CA ALA A 59 -10.64 3.49 1.05
C ALA A 59 -12.17 3.62 0.88
N GLU A 60 -12.69 4.83 0.67
CA GLU A 60 -14.13 5.05 0.45
C GLU A 60 -14.59 4.40 -0.86
N VAL A 61 -13.82 4.58 -1.94
CA VAL A 61 -14.13 3.97 -3.25
C VAL A 61 -14.16 2.45 -3.14
N PHE A 62 -13.17 1.85 -2.48
CA PHE A 62 -13.13 0.40 -2.27
C PHE A 62 -14.27 -0.09 -1.37
N TYR A 63 -14.62 0.66 -0.33
CA TYR A 63 -15.73 0.34 0.55
C TYR A 63 -17.06 0.28 -0.23
N GLN A 64 -17.34 1.30 -1.05
CA GLN A 64 -18.55 1.34 -1.87
C GLN A 64 -18.58 0.20 -2.89
N SER A 65 -17.48 -0.08 -3.60
CA SER A 65 -17.43 -1.18 -4.57
C SER A 65 -17.58 -2.57 -3.94
N LEU A 66 -17.11 -2.77 -2.70
CA LEU A 66 -17.33 -4.02 -1.96
C LEU A 66 -18.78 -4.18 -1.49
N MET A 67 -19.42 -3.07 -1.10
CA MET A 67 -20.83 -3.06 -0.72
C MET A 67 -21.75 -3.32 -1.91
N GLU A 68 -21.51 -2.69 -3.07
CA GLU A 68 -22.26 -2.94 -4.30
C GLU A 68 -22.26 -4.43 -4.66
N LYS A 69 -21.08 -5.08 -4.68
CA LYS A 69 -20.96 -6.52 -4.97
C LYS A 69 -21.69 -7.42 -3.97
N THR A 70 -21.83 -6.98 -2.72
CA THR A 70 -22.54 -7.76 -1.70
C THR A 70 -24.06 -7.63 -1.85
N ASN A 71 -24.53 -6.53 -2.44
CA ASN A 71 -25.95 -6.24 -2.61
C ASN A 71 -26.56 -6.83 -3.91
N ASP A 72 -25.70 -7.20 -4.87
CA ASP A 72 -26.06 -7.91 -6.11
C ASP A 72 -26.08 -9.45 -5.96
N ALA A 73 -25.82 -9.98 -4.75
CA ALA A 73 -25.73 -11.42 -4.45
C ALA A 73 -26.93 -11.97 -3.68
#